data_AF-A0A0P7AWA2-F1
#
_entry.id   AF-A0A0P7AWA2-F1
#
_cell.length_a   1.000
_cell.length_b   1.000
_cell.length_c   1.000
_cell.angle_alpha   90.00
_cell.angle_beta   90.00
_cell.angle_gamma   90.00
#
_symmetry.space_group_name_H-M   'P 1'
#
loop_
_entity.id
_entity.type
_entity.pdbx_description
1 polymer ?
#
loop_
_entity_poly.entity_id
_entity_poly.type
_entity_poly.pdbx_seq_one_letter_code
_entity_poly.pdbx_strand_id
1 'polypeptide(L)'
;MKVKMFNILWVVFLVPALGFGQGNHQPSLSFYQQLAKKDASYEQGLNLPSSVDDDDFWKDQQIFEEQLLAKNPEGYRTYINKKAELYRIHELSCDESCRHGERFVLKSQFYKEHAATAQYASLPQTKKPQIKN
;
A
#
# COMPACT_ATOMS: atom_id res chain seq x y z
N MET A 1 -57.79 1.87 21.68
CA MET A 1 -57.46 0.48 21.31
C MET A 1 -57.04 0.43 19.84
N LYS A 2 -55.83 -0.09 19.57
CA LYS A 2 -55.38 -0.86 18.40
C LYS A 2 -53.85 -0.97 18.50
N VAL A 3 -53.37 -1.94 19.28
CA VAL A 3 -51.96 -2.35 19.25
C VAL A 3 -51.81 -3.24 18.02
N LYS A 4 -50.95 -2.83 17.08
CA LYS A 4 -50.58 -3.67 15.93
C LYS A 4 -49.53 -4.67 16.42
N MET A 5 -49.96 -5.91 16.69
CA MET A 5 -49.05 -7.05 16.81
C MET A 5 -48.43 -7.31 15.44
N PHE A 6 -47.16 -6.95 15.26
CA PHE A 6 -46.37 -7.38 14.13
C PHE A 6 -45.54 -8.58 14.56
N ASN A 7 -45.88 -9.73 13.97
CA ASN A 7 -45.26 -11.05 14.05
C ASN A 7 -43.85 -11.11 14.64
N ILE A 8 -43.77 -11.79 15.79
CA ILE A 8 -42.63 -12.60 16.20
C ILE A 8 -42.45 -13.69 15.13
N LEU A 9 -41.44 -13.57 14.29
CA LEU A 9 -40.76 -14.66 13.55
C LEU A 9 -39.76 -14.04 12.57
N TRP A 10 -38.61 -13.60 13.08
CA TRP A 10 -37.38 -13.69 12.30
C TRP A 10 -36.49 -14.70 12.98
N VAL A 11 -36.56 -15.88 12.41
CA VAL A 11 -35.69 -17.03 12.59
C VAL A 11 -34.24 -16.55 12.70
N VAL A 12 -33.62 -16.83 13.84
CA VAL A 12 -32.17 -16.86 13.98
C VAL A 12 -31.64 -17.79 12.91
N PHE A 13 -31.10 -17.24 11.83
CA PHE A 13 -30.27 -18.00 10.90
C PHE A 13 -29.02 -18.42 11.67
N LEU A 14 -29.07 -19.63 12.24
CA LEU A 14 -27.90 -20.46 12.50
C LEU A 14 -27.22 -20.69 11.16
N VAL A 15 -26.40 -19.73 10.72
CA VAL A 15 -25.46 -19.95 9.63
C VAL A 15 -24.50 -21.02 10.15
N PRO A 16 -24.44 -22.21 9.54
CA PRO A 16 -23.41 -23.18 9.86
C PRO A 16 -22.09 -22.48 9.60
N ALA A 17 -21.21 -22.47 10.59
CA ALA A 17 -19.83 -22.06 10.41
C ALA A 17 -19.20 -23.00 9.36
N LEU A 18 -19.32 -22.62 8.08
CA LEU A 18 -18.43 -23.05 7.04
C LEU A 18 -17.07 -22.49 7.45
N GLY A 19 -16.33 -23.30 8.19
CA GLY A 19 -14.92 -23.11 8.41
C GLY A 19 -14.23 -23.13 7.06
N PHE A 20 -14.16 -21.97 6.42
CA PHE A 20 -13.12 -21.72 5.44
C PHE A 20 -11.81 -21.81 6.21
N GLY A 21 -11.18 -22.99 6.16
CA GLY A 21 -9.80 -23.12 6.56
C GLY A 21 -9.02 -22.05 5.81
N GLN A 22 -8.47 -21.08 6.54
CA GLN A 22 -7.58 -20.09 5.97
C GLN A 22 -6.29 -20.83 5.59
N GLY A 23 -6.26 -21.40 4.39
CA GLY A 23 -5.02 -21.77 3.75
C GLY A 23 -4.18 -20.50 3.65
N ASN A 24 -2.91 -20.58 4.07
CA ASN A 24 -1.94 -19.49 3.96
C ASN A 24 -1.64 -19.20 2.47
N HIS A 25 -2.59 -18.62 1.75
CA HIS A 25 -2.38 -18.14 0.39
C HIS A 25 -1.74 -16.76 0.48
N GLN A 26 -0.42 -16.71 0.31
CA GLN A 26 0.29 -15.45 0.19
C GLN A 26 -0.17 -14.73 -1.09
N PRO A 27 -0.48 -13.42 -1.04
CA PRO A 27 -0.85 -12.67 -2.23
C PRO A 27 0.26 -12.71 -3.29
N SER A 28 -0.12 -12.71 -4.57
CA SER A 28 0.82 -12.71 -5.69
C SER A 28 1.58 -11.38 -5.80
N LEU A 29 2.72 -11.36 -6.50
CA LEU A 29 3.43 -10.11 -6.79
C LEU A 29 2.59 -9.15 -7.65
N SER A 30 1.77 -9.70 -8.55
CA SER A 30 0.83 -8.89 -9.36
C SER A 30 -0.23 -8.18 -8.52
N PHE A 31 -0.60 -8.74 -7.35
CA PHE A 31 -1.48 -8.06 -6.40
C PHE A 31 -0.79 -6.81 -5.84
N TYR A 32 0.46 -6.90 -5.38
CA TYR A 32 1.18 -5.75 -4.84
C TYR A 32 1.48 -4.66 -5.88
N GLN A 33 1.69 -5.03 -7.15
CA GLN A 33 1.78 -4.06 -8.24
C GLN A 33 0.46 -3.30 -8.46
N GLN A 34 -0.68 -4.00 -8.37
CA GLN A 34 -2.00 -3.37 -8.52
C GLN A 34 -2.33 -2.48 -7.32
N LEU A 35 -1.97 -2.93 -6.11
CA LEU A 35 -2.11 -2.14 -4.90
C LEU A 35 -1.29 -0.85 -5.00
N ALA A 36 -0.02 -0.93 -5.39
CA ALA A 36 0.83 0.25 -5.62
C ALA A 36 0.27 1.21 -6.67
N LYS A 37 -0.32 0.68 -7.76
CA LYS A 37 -0.99 1.51 -8.78
C LYS A 37 -2.19 2.25 -8.21
N LYS A 38 -3.04 1.55 -7.46
CA LYS A 38 -4.23 2.13 -6.83
C LYS A 38 -3.83 3.23 -5.85
N ASP A 39 -2.88 2.94 -4.96
CA ASP A 39 -2.47 3.87 -3.92
C ASP A 39 -1.76 5.09 -4.49
N ALA A 40 -0.81 4.90 -5.44
CA ALA A 40 -0.15 6.03 -6.09
C ALA A 40 -1.15 6.93 -6.84
N SER A 41 -2.13 6.34 -7.54
CA SER A 41 -3.18 7.12 -8.21
C SER A 41 -4.04 7.90 -7.23
N TYR A 42 -4.35 7.33 -6.06
CA TYR A 42 -5.10 8.02 -5.01
C TYR A 42 -4.29 9.17 -4.41
N GLU A 43 -3.04 8.90 -4.02
CA GLU A 43 -2.12 9.86 -3.41
C GLU A 43 -1.79 11.04 -4.33
N GLN A 44 -1.61 10.79 -5.62
CA GLN A 44 -1.35 11.84 -6.62
C GLN A 44 -2.55 12.78 -6.83
N GLY A 45 -3.77 12.27 -6.61
CA GLY A 45 -4.99 13.07 -6.65
C GLY A 45 -5.44 13.59 -5.28
N LEU A 46 -4.69 13.30 -4.22
CA LEU A 46 -5.08 13.57 -2.86
C LEU A 46 -4.98 15.08 -2.56
N ASN A 47 -6.10 15.66 -2.15
CA ASN A 47 -6.18 17.04 -1.74
C ASN A 47 -6.85 17.10 -0.36
N LEU A 48 -6.02 17.14 0.69
CA LEU A 48 -6.50 17.14 2.07
C LEU A 48 -6.70 18.58 2.57
N PRO A 49 -7.79 18.84 3.32
CA PRO A 49 -8.19 20.20 3.69
C PRO A 49 -7.35 20.79 4.82
N SER A 50 -6.60 19.96 5.56
CA SER A 50 -5.75 20.40 6.67
C SER A 50 -4.42 19.64 6.70
N SER A 51 -3.41 20.25 7.33
CA SER A 51 -2.12 19.60 7.56
C SER A 51 -2.22 18.42 8.53
N VAL A 52 -3.22 18.43 9.43
CA VAL A 52 -3.46 17.31 10.37
C VAL A 52 -3.94 16.09 9.60
N ASP A 53 -4.88 16.27 8.67
CA ASP A 53 -5.35 15.17 7.83
C ASP A 53 -4.24 14.61 6.94
N ASP A 54 -3.36 15.49 6.42
CA ASP A 54 -2.17 15.07 5.65
C ASP A 54 -1.24 14.21 6.51
N ASP A 55 -0.88 14.68 7.70
CA ASP A 55 -0.03 13.92 8.63
C ASP A 55 -0.63 12.56 9.02
N ASP A 56 -1.93 12.51 9.32
CA ASP A 56 -2.63 11.27 9.68
C ASP A 56 -2.64 10.27 8.52
N PHE A 57 -2.96 10.73 7.30
CA PHE A 57 -2.92 9.89 6.11
C PHE A 57 -1.53 9.28 5.88
N TRP A 58 -0.48 10.10 5.94
CA TRP A 58 0.88 9.61 5.68
C TRP A 58 1.42 8.72 6.79
N LYS A 59 0.96 8.92 8.02
CA LYS A 59 1.26 8.04 9.15
C LYS A 59 0.62 6.67 8.96
N ASP A 60 -0.64 6.61 8.56
CA ASP A 60 -1.32 5.35 8.25
C ASP A 60 -0.65 4.63 7.08
N GLN A 61 -0.28 5.38 6.03
CA GLN A 61 0.46 4.84 4.89
C GLN A 61 1.82 4.25 5.32
N GLN A 62 2.55 4.93 6.20
CA GLN A 62 3.82 4.42 6.73
C GLN A 62 3.61 3.14 7.56
N ILE A 63 2.62 3.12 8.45
CA ILE A 63 2.31 1.94 9.27
C ILE A 63 1.95 0.74 8.39
N PHE A 64 1.15 0.96 7.35
CA PHE A 64 0.83 -0.07 6.37
C PHE A 64 2.10 -0.62 5.69
N GLU A 65 3.00 0.27 5.23
CA GLU A 65 4.24 -0.10 4.56
C GLU A 65 5.19 -0.90 5.46
N GLU A 66 5.33 -0.51 6.73
CA GLU A 66 6.12 -1.23 7.73
C GLU A 66 5.54 -2.63 8.01
N GLN A 67 4.22 -2.74 8.14
CA GLN A 67 3.54 -4.02 8.31
C GLN A 67 3.67 -4.91 7.07
N LEU A 68 3.60 -4.33 5.87
CA LEU A 68 3.79 -5.04 4.62
C LEU A 68 5.21 -5.58 4.53
N LEU A 69 6.22 -4.78 4.88
CA LEU A 69 7.62 -5.23 4.94
C LEU A 69 7.79 -6.39 5.93
N ALA A 70 7.22 -6.28 7.13
CA ALA A 70 7.33 -7.32 8.15
C ALA A 70 6.65 -8.64 7.74
N LYS A 71 5.50 -8.56 7.06
CA LYS A 71 4.71 -9.75 6.68
C LYS A 71 5.18 -10.39 5.37
N ASN A 72 5.54 -9.57 4.39
CA ASN A 72 5.89 -10.02 3.04
C ASN A 72 6.93 -9.07 2.41
N PRO A 73 8.24 -9.26 2.69
CA PRO A 73 9.31 -8.40 2.18
C PRO A 73 9.36 -8.33 0.65
N GLU A 74 9.01 -9.42 -0.04
CA GLU A 74 8.98 -9.44 -1.50
C GLU A 74 7.83 -8.59 -2.05
N GLY A 75 6.63 -8.73 -1.45
CA GLY A 75 5.47 -7.89 -1.76
C GLY A 75 5.72 -6.41 -1.48
N TYR A 76 6.36 -6.10 -0.36
CA TYR A 76 6.82 -4.75 -0.04
C TYR A 76 7.76 -4.18 -1.11
N ARG A 77 8.79 -4.94 -1.51
CA ARG A 77 9.71 -4.51 -2.57
C ARG A 77 8.96 -4.25 -3.88
N THR A 78 8.08 -5.17 -4.28
CA THR A 78 7.27 -5.00 -5.49
C THR A 78 6.40 -3.76 -5.41
N TYR A 79 5.79 -3.50 -4.24
CA TYR A 79 4.97 -2.33 -3.97
C TYR A 79 5.77 -1.02 -4.08
N ILE A 80 6.88 -0.90 -3.33
CA ILE A 80 7.72 0.30 -3.31
C ILE A 80 8.35 0.59 -4.68
N ASN A 81 8.85 -0.43 -5.38
CA ASN A 81 9.39 -0.27 -6.73
C ASN A 81 8.34 0.27 -7.68
N LYS A 82 7.11 -0.24 -7.59
CA LYS A 82 6.03 0.21 -8.47
C LYS A 82 5.57 1.62 -8.12
N LYS A 83 5.52 2.00 -6.84
CA LYS A 83 5.26 3.40 -6.45
C LYS A 83 6.34 4.33 -6.97
N ALA A 84 7.60 3.97 -6.83
CA ALA A 84 8.70 4.79 -7.33
C ALA A 84 8.66 5.00 -8.85
N GLU A 85 8.24 4.01 -9.62
CA GLU A 85 7.99 4.17 -11.06
C GLU A 85 6.86 5.17 -11.33
N LEU A 86 5.72 5.02 -10.66
CA LEU A 86 4.54 5.87 -10.87
C LEU A 86 4.75 7.30 -10.38
N TYR A 87 5.51 7.50 -9.32
CA TYR A 87 5.89 8.82 -8.83
C TYR A 87 6.86 9.52 -9.79
N ARG A 88 7.82 8.80 -10.39
CA ARG A 88 8.66 9.36 -11.46
C ARG A 88 7.85 9.75 -12.69
N ILE A 89 6.89 8.91 -13.10
CA ILE A 89 5.99 9.24 -14.23
C ILE A 89 5.18 10.49 -13.91
N HIS A 90 4.60 10.56 -12.70
CA HIS A 90 3.83 11.71 -12.26
C HIS A 90 4.67 12.99 -12.27
N GLU A 91 5.91 12.95 -11.75
CA GLU A 91 6.83 14.09 -11.79
C GLU A 91 7.12 14.60 -13.21
N LEU A 92 7.08 13.72 -14.24
CA LEU A 92 7.28 14.12 -15.63
C LEU A 92 6.03 14.77 -16.25
N SER A 93 4.84 14.41 -15.79
CA SER A 93 3.56 14.93 -16.29
C SER A 93 2.98 16.07 -15.45
N CYS A 94 3.52 16.27 -14.26
CA CYS A 94 3.02 17.20 -13.28
C CYS A 94 3.58 18.61 -13.56
N ASP A 95 2.68 19.55 -13.81
CA ASP A 95 3.00 20.95 -14.06
C ASP A 95 2.68 21.84 -12.85
N GLU A 96 2.67 23.16 -13.04
CA GLU A 96 2.37 24.13 -11.99
C GLU A 96 0.95 24.00 -11.41
N SER A 97 0.04 23.26 -12.06
CA SER A 97 -1.32 23.02 -11.58
C SER A 97 -1.40 21.91 -10.53
N CYS A 98 -0.38 21.06 -10.43
CA CYS A 98 -0.28 20.09 -9.35
C CYS A 98 -0.11 20.78 -8.00
N ARG A 99 -0.96 20.42 -7.05
CA ARG A 99 -0.85 20.87 -5.67
C ARG A 99 -0.58 19.66 -4.79
N HIS A 100 0.65 19.55 -4.31
CA HIS A 100 1.08 18.50 -3.41
C HIS A 100 1.51 19.09 -2.07
N GLY A 101 1.11 18.44 -0.98
CA GLY A 101 1.60 18.76 0.36
C GLY A 101 3.08 18.40 0.51
N GLU A 102 3.71 18.95 1.55
CA GLU A 102 5.11 18.66 1.88
C GLU A 102 5.38 17.16 2.04
N ARG A 103 4.46 16.44 2.69
CA ARG A 103 4.58 15.00 2.91
C ARG A 103 4.58 14.19 1.63
N PHE A 104 3.76 14.56 0.65
CA PHE A 104 3.78 13.92 -0.67
C PHE A 104 5.16 14.04 -1.33
N VAL A 105 5.78 15.22 -1.26
CA VAL A 105 7.12 15.45 -1.81
C VAL A 105 8.17 14.58 -1.11
N LEU A 106 8.14 14.53 0.22
CA LEU A 106 9.04 13.68 1.01
C LEU A 106 8.84 12.19 0.68
N LYS A 107 7.60 11.74 0.51
CA LYS A 107 7.30 10.34 0.14
C LYS A 107 7.74 10.03 -1.28
N SER A 108 7.62 10.97 -2.22
CA SER A 108 8.18 10.82 -3.57
C SER A 108 9.69 10.55 -3.51
N GLN A 109 10.43 11.37 -2.77
CA GLN A 109 11.86 11.21 -2.59
C GLN A 109 12.19 9.85 -1.97
N PHE A 110 11.51 9.51 -0.87
CA PHE A 110 11.66 8.22 -0.18
C PHE A 110 11.49 7.04 -1.14
N TYR A 111 10.40 6.97 -1.91
CA TYR A 111 10.16 5.85 -2.83
C TYR A 111 11.24 5.76 -3.91
N LYS A 112 11.66 6.90 -4.48
CA LYS A 112 12.70 6.92 -5.51
C LYS A 112 14.04 6.39 -5.00
N GLU A 113 14.41 6.73 -3.77
CA GLU A 113 15.64 6.27 -3.12
C GLU A 113 15.57 4.79 -2.73
N HIS A 114 14.45 4.36 -2.14
CA HIS A 114 14.30 3.01 -1.59
C HIS A 114 13.97 1.95 -2.65
N ALA A 115 13.46 2.35 -3.82
CA ALA A 115 13.31 1.43 -4.94
C ALA A 115 14.66 0.97 -5.51
N ALA A 116 15.68 1.84 -5.49
CA ALA A 116 17.01 1.50 -5.96
C ALA A 116 17.69 0.47 -5.04
N THR A 117 17.53 0.62 -3.71
CA THR A 117 18.11 -0.31 -2.73
C THR A 117 17.39 -1.65 -2.69
N ALA A 118 16.07 -1.68 -2.93
CA ALA A 118 15.31 -2.92 -2.98
C ALA A 118 15.69 -3.81 -4.18
N GLN A 119 16.13 -3.23 -5.31
CA GLN A 119 16.67 -3.97 -6.44
C GLN A 119 17.97 -4.72 -6.10
N TYR A 120 18.85 -4.12 -5.29
CA TYR A 120 20.09 -4.77 -4.80
C TYR A 120 19.82 -5.84 -3.74
N ALA A 121 18.75 -5.72 -2.96
CA ALA A 121 18.35 -6.74 -1.98
C ALA A 121 17.78 -8.04 -2.61
N SER A 122 17.44 -8.02 -3.91
CA SER A 122 17.01 -9.19 -4.70
C SER A 122 18.12 -9.95 -5.40
N LEU A 123 19.34 -9.40 -5.48
CA LEU A 123 20.43 -10.13 -6.08
C LEU A 123 20.74 -11.34 -5.17
N PRO A 124 20.81 -12.57 -5.72
CA PRO A 124 21.37 -13.67 -4.94
C PRO A 124 22.75 -13.21 -4.44
N GLN A 125 23.08 -13.52 -3.18
CA GLN A 125 24.41 -13.22 -2.61
C GLN A 125 25.49 -14.07 -3.30
N THR A 126 25.70 -13.88 -4.60
CA THR A 126 26.76 -14.53 -5.35
C THR A 126 28.00 -13.67 -5.26
N LYS A 127 28.80 -14.00 -4.24
CA LYS A 127 30.23 -13.69 -4.07
C LYS A 127 30.61 -12.21 -4.10
N LYS A 128 30.90 -11.69 -2.89
CA LYS A 128 31.76 -10.53 -2.65
C LYS A 128 32.94 -10.53 -3.65
N PRO A 129 33.13 -9.47 -4.47
CA PRO A 129 34.30 -9.41 -5.32
C PRO A 129 35.55 -9.38 -4.44
N GLN A 130 36.37 -10.42 -4.57
CA GLN A 130 37.72 -10.42 -4.02
C GLN A 130 38.50 -9.40 -4.83
N ILE A 131 38.68 -8.21 -4.27
CA ILE A 131 39.65 -7.24 -4.78
C ILE A 131 41.01 -7.90 -4.58
N LYS A 132 41.60 -8.35 -5.68
CA LYS A 132 43.00 -8.78 -5.70
C LYS A 132 43.84 -7.50 -5.71
N ASN A 133 44.66 -7.34 -4.68
CA ASN A 133 45.77 -6.38 -4.66
C ASN A 133 46.75 -6.69 -5.79
#